data_AF-A0AAN6MW13-F1
#
_entry.id   AF-A0AAN6MW13-F1
#
_cell.length_a   1.000
_cell.length_b   1.000
_cell.length_c   1.000
_cell.angle_alpha   90.00
_cell.angle_beta   90.00
_cell.angle_gamma   90.00
#
_symmetry.space_group_name_H-M   'P 1'
#
loop_
_entity.id
_entity.type
_entity.pdbx_description
1 polymer ?
#
loop_
_entity_poly.entity_id
_entity_poly.type
_entity_poly.pdbx_seq_one_letter_code
_entity_poly.pdbx_strand_id
1 'polypeptide(L)'
;MATSQSGQWEEPPYRSDLEPYFQPDTGGSGSGTWHEISQLPLTEPKVSSVEASVYDLDQWEFDWMAWHRDHAGAEFDPEYVTYGDLSDEDRPYANDPKEDGSWEEDSEKEFLVKCCGEDRPLRKRGVKLVVTPSAGSNPFVTVQDYVSAVHPWLMSLRGDILEAKTVARPQPYSALASTEWMVDKGPEHKIEEKESWIREHGGGPPRTMTASTAAILNRIRASRNR
;
A
#
# COMPACT_ATOMS: atom_id res chain seq x y z
N MET A 1 36.48 8.32 43.84
CA MET A 1 35.81 7.27 43.03
C MET A 1 34.39 7.72 42.82
N ALA A 2 34.08 8.29 41.65
CA ALA A 2 32.75 8.77 41.30
C ALA A 2 31.98 7.61 40.65
N THR A 3 30.87 7.20 41.26
CA THR A 3 29.94 6.22 40.72
C THR A 3 29.07 6.90 39.66
N SER A 4 29.25 6.47 38.41
CA SER A 4 28.39 6.85 37.28
C SER A 4 27.06 6.11 37.40
N GLN A 5 25.97 6.83 37.61
CA GLN A 5 24.62 6.27 37.47
C GLN A 5 24.30 6.17 35.98
N SER A 6 24.21 4.94 35.49
CA SER A 6 23.66 4.60 34.19
C SER A 6 22.22 5.12 34.11
N GLY A 7 21.98 6.06 33.19
CA GLY A 7 20.63 6.50 32.86
C GLY A 7 19.82 5.30 32.36
N GLN A 8 18.74 4.99 33.07
CA GLN A 8 17.68 4.13 32.55
C GLN A 8 17.03 4.86 31.38
N TRP A 9 17.16 4.31 30.19
CA TRP A 9 16.32 4.67 29.07
C TRP A 9 14.95 4.05 29.36
N GLU A 10 13.97 4.88 29.75
CA GLU A 10 12.58 4.46 29.81
C GLU A 10 12.11 4.21 28.37
N GLU A 11 11.72 2.97 28.08
CA GLU A 11 11.05 2.62 26.84
C GLU A 11 9.77 3.48 26.69
N PRO A 12 9.50 4.06 25.52
CA PRO A 12 8.30 4.86 25.33
C PRO A 12 7.05 4.02 25.66
N PRO A 13 6.03 4.59 26.33
CA PRO A 13 4.84 3.85 26.67
C PRO A 13 4.17 3.35 25.39
N TYR A 14 4.27 2.04 25.16
CA TYR A 14 3.50 1.33 24.17
C TYR A 14 2.02 1.67 24.41
N ARG A 15 1.36 2.30 23.43
CA ARG A 15 -0.08 2.58 23.49
C ARG A 15 -0.84 1.26 23.50
N SER A 16 -1.05 0.73 24.68
CA SER A 16 -1.80 -0.51 24.94
C SER A 16 -3.32 -0.28 24.94
N ASP A 17 -3.79 0.88 24.47
CA ASP A 17 -5.18 1.35 24.50
C ASP A 17 -5.88 1.27 23.13
N LEU A 18 -5.28 0.58 22.15
CA LEU A 18 -5.94 0.34 20.86
C LEU A 18 -6.97 -0.77 20.97
N GLU A 19 -8.24 -0.43 20.79
CA GLU A 19 -9.34 -1.39 20.74
C GLU A 19 -9.34 -2.15 19.40
N PRO A 20 -9.60 -3.47 19.39
CA PRO A 20 -9.70 -4.25 18.16
C PRO A 20 -10.82 -3.75 17.24
N TYR A 21 -10.56 -3.74 15.93
CA TYR A 21 -11.57 -3.36 14.93
C TYR A 21 -12.79 -4.29 14.92
N PHE A 22 -12.58 -5.58 15.22
CA PHE A 22 -13.64 -6.58 15.39
C PHE A 22 -13.40 -7.35 16.68
N GLN A 23 -14.43 -7.42 17.51
CA GLN A 23 -14.42 -8.17 18.77
C GLN A 23 -15.33 -9.41 18.63
N PRO A 24 -14.77 -10.62 18.47
CA PRO A 24 -15.57 -11.83 18.37
C PRO A 24 -16.26 -12.15 19.70
N ASP A 25 -17.50 -12.63 19.64
CA ASP A 25 -18.21 -13.09 20.82
C ASP A 25 -17.54 -14.35 21.38
N THR A 26 -17.48 -14.47 22.71
CA THR A 26 -16.78 -15.56 23.41
C THR A 26 -17.40 -16.95 23.17
N GLY A 27 -18.55 -17.03 22.49
CA GLY A 27 -19.34 -18.24 22.30
C GLY A 27 -19.04 -19.09 21.07
N GLY A 28 -18.00 -18.78 20.27
CA GLY A 28 -17.61 -19.60 19.12
C GLY A 28 -18.61 -19.60 17.95
N SER A 29 -19.61 -18.72 17.98
CA SER A 29 -20.69 -18.60 16.98
C SER A 29 -20.27 -17.87 15.69
N GLY A 30 -19.06 -17.31 15.63
CA GLY A 30 -18.64 -16.43 14.53
C GLY A 30 -19.34 -15.07 14.49
N SER A 31 -20.20 -14.76 15.46
CA SER A 31 -20.76 -13.44 15.71
C SER A 31 -19.77 -12.58 16.50
N GLY A 32 -19.86 -11.26 16.36
CA GLY A 32 -19.04 -10.32 17.09
C GLY A 32 -19.49 -8.88 16.86
N THR A 33 -18.87 -7.96 17.59
CA THR A 33 -19.16 -6.53 17.52
C THR A 33 -18.07 -5.81 16.74
N TRP A 34 -18.46 -5.02 15.74
CA TRP A 34 -17.57 -4.13 15.01
C TRP A 34 -17.34 -2.84 15.81
N HIS A 35 -16.13 -2.30 15.74
CA HIS A 35 -15.81 -1.00 16.31
C HIS A 35 -16.69 0.11 15.68
N GLU A 36 -17.05 1.14 16.45
CA GLU A 36 -17.98 2.20 16.02
C GLU A 36 -17.53 2.91 14.73
N ILE A 37 -16.20 3.02 14.54
CA ILE A 37 -15.58 3.59 13.33
C ILE A 37 -16.03 2.88 12.04
N SER A 38 -16.41 1.60 12.13
CA SER A 38 -16.85 0.79 10.98
C SER A 38 -18.04 1.42 10.24
N GLN A 39 -18.92 2.13 10.96
CA GLN A 39 -20.13 2.74 10.41
C GLN A 39 -19.93 4.21 9.98
N LEU A 40 -18.77 4.78 10.28
CA LEU A 40 -18.47 6.16 9.90
C LEU A 40 -18.20 6.27 8.39
N PRO A 41 -18.49 7.41 7.77
CA PRO A 41 -18.10 7.68 6.40
C PRO A 41 -16.58 7.54 6.25
N LEU A 42 -16.13 6.91 5.16
CA LEU A 42 -14.70 6.76 4.88
C LEU A 42 -14.03 8.11 4.60
N THR A 43 -14.75 9.04 3.96
CA THR A 43 -14.23 10.34 3.53
C THR A 43 -15.09 11.49 4.02
N GLU A 44 -14.46 12.66 4.15
CA GLU A 44 -15.14 13.94 4.28
C GLU A 44 -14.66 14.86 3.14
N PRO A 45 -15.54 15.27 2.19
CA PRO A 45 -16.98 14.99 2.14
C PRO A 45 -17.29 13.52 1.80
N LYS A 46 -18.51 13.10 2.13
CA LYS A 46 -19.02 11.75 1.86
C LYS A 46 -19.12 11.48 0.36
N VAL A 47 -18.72 10.28 -0.06
CA VAL A 47 -18.77 9.83 -1.47
C VAL A 47 -19.50 8.51 -1.63
N SER A 48 -20.11 8.31 -2.79
CA SER A 48 -20.85 7.09 -3.16
C SER A 48 -19.96 6.00 -3.77
N SER A 49 -18.67 6.28 -3.99
CA SER A 49 -17.69 5.31 -4.48
C SER A 49 -16.27 5.75 -4.17
N VAL A 50 -15.38 4.80 -3.91
CA VAL A 50 -13.94 5.04 -3.79
C VAL A 50 -13.19 4.03 -4.64
N GLU A 51 -12.21 4.50 -5.41
CA GLU A 51 -11.34 3.64 -6.20
C GLU A 51 -10.03 3.41 -5.46
N ALA A 52 -9.81 2.16 -5.03
CA ALA A 52 -8.54 1.73 -4.43
C ALA A 52 -7.57 1.25 -5.51
N SER A 53 -6.29 1.55 -5.33
CA SER A 53 -5.17 1.14 -6.21
C SER A 53 -3.96 0.72 -5.37
N VAL A 54 -2.94 0.14 -6.00
CA VAL A 54 -1.72 -0.29 -5.33
C VAL A 54 -0.51 0.36 -5.98
N TYR A 55 0.11 1.31 -5.26
CA TYR A 55 1.27 2.06 -5.72
C TYR A 55 2.41 1.15 -6.19
N ASP A 56 2.63 0.05 -5.47
CA ASP A 56 3.72 -0.88 -5.75
C ASP A 56 3.57 -1.59 -7.10
N LEU A 57 2.33 -1.91 -7.49
CA LEU A 57 2.05 -2.51 -8.80
C LEU A 57 2.14 -1.47 -9.92
N ASP A 58 1.72 -0.24 -9.65
CA ASP A 58 1.82 0.86 -10.61
C ASP A 58 3.27 1.27 -10.91
N GLN A 59 4.18 1.08 -9.96
CA GLN A 59 5.61 1.36 -10.12
C GLN A 59 6.44 0.18 -10.59
N TRP A 60 5.91 -1.04 -10.50
CA TRP A 60 6.72 -2.25 -10.70
C TRP A 60 7.46 -2.27 -12.04
N GLU A 61 6.79 -1.96 -13.15
CA GLU A 61 7.43 -1.93 -14.47
C GLU A 61 8.50 -0.83 -14.58
N PHE A 62 8.25 0.33 -13.98
CA PHE A 62 9.20 1.44 -13.98
C PHE A 62 10.47 1.07 -13.21
N ASP A 63 10.31 0.50 -12.00
CA ASP A 63 11.43 0.07 -11.16
C ASP A 63 12.20 -1.07 -11.82
N TRP A 64 11.50 -2.02 -12.45
CA TRP A 64 12.12 -3.09 -13.23
C TRP A 64 12.98 -2.52 -14.36
N MET A 65 12.46 -1.59 -15.15
CA MET A 65 13.20 -0.95 -16.24
C MET A 65 14.37 -0.13 -15.73
N ALA A 66 14.20 0.61 -14.64
CA ALA A 66 15.27 1.42 -14.06
C ALA A 66 16.45 0.56 -13.60
N TRP A 67 16.19 -0.64 -13.08
CA TRP A 67 17.22 -1.59 -12.69
C TRP A 67 17.88 -2.29 -13.89
N HIS A 68 17.09 -2.73 -14.88
CA HIS A 68 17.56 -3.62 -15.93
C HIS A 68 18.09 -2.92 -17.20
N ARG A 69 17.82 -1.62 -17.40
CA ARG A 69 18.17 -0.92 -18.66
C ARG A 69 19.65 -0.96 -19.06
N ASP A 70 20.55 -1.08 -18.09
CA ASP A 70 22.01 -1.02 -18.31
C ASP A 70 22.64 -2.42 -18.37
N HIS A 71 21.82 -3.49 -18.34
CA HIS A 71 22.26 -4.88 -18.44
C HIS A 71 22.39 -5.31 -19.91
N ALA A 72 23.60 -5.19 -20.46
CA ALA A 72 23.91 -5.56 -21.86
C ALA A 72 24.83 -6.80 -22.00
N GLY A 73 25.25 -7.40 -20.88
CA GLY A 73 26.15 -8.55 -20.86
C GLY A 73 25.42 -9.90 -20.93
N ALA A 74 26.11 -10.94 -21.43
CA ALA A 74 25.57 -12.30 -21.53
C ALA A 74 25.21 -12.90 -20.16
N GLU A 75 25.82 -12.41 -19.08
CA GLU A 75 25.51 -12.78 -17.71
C GLU A 75 24.08 -12.40 -17.26
N PHE A 76 23.46 -11.42 -17.93
CA PHE A 76 22.12 -10.95 -17.62
C PHE A 76 21.05 -11.51 -18.56
N ASP A 77 21.45 -12.15 -19.66
CA ASP A 77 20.57 -12.76 -20.66
C ASP A 77 19.37 -11.86 -21.06
N PRO A 78 19.61 -10.61 -21.51
CA PRO A 78 18.52 -9.70 -21.85
C PRO A 78 17.86 -10.10 -23.17
N GLU A 79 16.52 -10.13 -23.19
CA GLU A 79 15.74 -10.43 -24.38
C GLU A 79 15.01 -9.17 -24.87
N TYR A 80 15.24 -8.82 -26.13
CA TYR A 80 14.62 -7.69 -26.80
C TYR A 80 13.75 -8.18 -27.95
N VAL A 81 12.61 -7.52 -28.13
CA VAL A 81 11.76 -7.66 -29.32
C VAL A 81 11.56 -6.29 -29.95
N THR A 82 11.22 -6.23 -31.23
CA THR A 82 10.82 -4.94 -31.80
C THR A 82 9.44 -4.56 -31.26
N TYR A 83 9.22 -3.28 -30.99
CA TYR A 83 7.93 -2.79 -30.48
C TYR A 83 6.75 -3.17 -31.39
N GLY A 84 6.99 -3.18 -32.71
CA GLY A 84 6.02 -3.63 -33.71
C GLY A 84 5.64 -5.11 -33.59
N ASP A 85 6.51 -5.96 -33.04
CA ASP A 85 6.23 -7.39 -32.85
C ASP A 85 5.46 -7.69 -31.55
N LEU A 86 5.30 -6.71 -30.65
CA LEU A 86 4.48 -6.87 -29.46
C LEU A 86 3.01 -7.04 -29.82
N SER A 87 2.30 -7.86 -29.05
CA SER A 87 0.85 -7.93 -29.12
C SER A 87 0.24 -6.60 -28.71
N ASP A 88 -0.96 -6.27 -29.21
CA ASP A 88 -1.64 -5.03 -28.81
C ASP A 88 -1.89 -4.96 -27.30
N GLU A 89 -2.04 -6.10 -26.63
CA GLU A 89 -2.19 -6.18 -25.17
C GLU A 89 -0.89 -5.86 -24.41
N ASP A 90 0.26 -6.09 -25.04
CA ASP A 90 1.59 -5.93 -24.45
C ASP A 90 2.26 -4.60 -24.82
N ARG A 91 1.56 -3.73 -25.56
CA ARG A 91 2.05 -2.39 -25.95
C ARG A 91 1.64 -1.35 -24.90
N PRO A 92 2.49 -1.01 -23.91
CA PRO A 92 2.13 -0.10 -22.82
C PRO A 92 1.87 1.36 -23.24
N TYR A 93 2.16 1.72 -24.50
CA TYR A 93 2.04 3.08 -25.03
C TYR A 93 1.00 3.22 -26.16
N ALA A 94 0.42 2.13 -26.65
CA ALA A 94 -0.57 2.16 -27.70
C ALA A 94 -1.95 2.45 -27.09
N ASN A 95 -2.35 3.72 -27.08
CA ASN A 95 -3.69 4.09 -26.62
C ASN A 95 -4.72 4.16 -27.76
N ASP A 96 -4.30 4.38 -29.01
CA ASP A 96 -5.17 4.31 -30.20
C ASP A 96 -4.32 4.08 -31.48
N PRO A 97 -4.78 3.26 -32.45
CA PRO A 97 -4.12 3.18 -33.76
C PRO A 97 -4.16 4.54 -34.48
N LYS A 98 -3.09 4.87 -35.22
CA LYS A 98 -3.11 6.05 -36.09
C LYS A 98 -4.17 5.88 -37.18
N GLU A 99 -4.73 7.00 -37.65
CA GLU A 99 -5.83 7.06 -38.63
C GLU A 99 -5.50 6.35 -39.98
N ASP A 100 -4.22 6.11 -40.26
CA ASP A 100 -3.70 5.41 -41.45
C ASP A 100 -3.50 3.89 -41.27
N GLY A 101 -3.80 3.34 -40.09
CA GLY A 101 -3.59 1.93 -39.77
C GLY A 101 -2.13 1.55 -39.45
N SER A 102 -1.24 2.53 -39.32
CA SER A 102 0.12 2.34 -38.82
C SER A 102 0.15 2.34 -37.29
N TRP A 103 0.91 1.42 -36.70
CA TRP A 103 0.99 1.19 -35.25
C TRP A 103 2.22 1.85 -34.62
N GLU A 104 2.46 3.13 -34.91
CA GLU A 104 3.52 4.01 -34.36
C GLU A 104 4.77 4.24 -35.24
N GLU A 105 5.38 5.43 -35.09
CA GLU A 105 6.69 5.78 -35.69
C GLU A 105 7.85 4.96 -35.11
N ASP A 106 7.58 4.23 -34.02
CA ASP A 106 8.56 3.60 -33.16
C ASP A 106 8.55 2.07 -33.24
N SER A 107 7.87 1.48 -34.24
CA SER A 107 7.75 0.02 -34.38
C SER A 107 9.08 -0.72 -34.44
N GLU A 108 10.13 -0.05 -34.94
CA GLU A 108 11.49 -0.62 -35.02
C GLU A 108 12.30 -0.47 -33.72
N LYS A 109 11.79 0.25 -32.71
CA LYS A 109 12.51 0.41 -31.43
C LYS A 109 12.55 -0.91 -30.67
N GLU A 110 13.72 -1.25 -30.16
CA GLU A 110 13.92 -2.40 -29.28
C GLU A 110 13.18 -2.19 -27.96
N PHE A 111 12.45 -3.23 -27.55
CA PHE A 111 11.70 -3.28 -26.32
C PHE A 111 12.21 -4.45 -25.48
N LEU A 112 12.78 -4.14 -24.32
CA LEU A 112 13.27 -5.12 -23.37
C LEU A 112 12.06 -5.85 -22.74
N VAL A 113 11.97 -7.17 -22.94
CA VAL A 113 10.89 -8.03 -22.42
C VAL A 113 11.33 -8.95 -21.30
N LYS A 114 12.64 -9.22 -21.18
CA LYS A 114 13.19 -10.11 -20.15
C LYS A 114 14.62 -9.72 -19.80
N CYS A 115 15.02 -9.89 -18.55
CA CYS A 115 16.40 -9.69 -18.09
C CYS A 115 16.60 -10.40 -16.75
N CYS A 116 17.82 -10.85 -16.44
CA CYS A 116 18.16 -11.55 -15.20
C CYS A 116 17.34 -12.83 -14.95
N GLY A 117 16.78 -13.43 -16.00
CA GLY A 117 15.84 -14.55 -15.89
C GLY A 117 14.43 -14.16 -15.46
N GLU A 118 14.13 -12.86 -15.30
CA GLU A 118 12.83 -12.30 -14.94
C GLU A 118 12.15 -11.68 -16.17
N ASP A 119 10.85 -11.94 -16.33
CA ASP A 119 10.03 -11.29 -17.35
C ASP A 119 9.70 -9.85 -16.91
N ARG A 120 9.65 -8.93 -17.87
CA ARG A 120 9.18 -7.57 -17.61
C ARG A 120 7.72 -7.62 -17.13
N PRO A 121 7.38 -6.97 -16.00
CA PRO A 121 6.05 -7.07 -15.40
C PRO A 121 5.02 -6.20 -16.14
N LEU A 122 4.63 -6.65 -17.33
CA LEU A 122 3.62 -5.98 -18.15
C LEU A 122 2.23 -6.10 -17.52
N ARG A 123 1.39 -5.08 -17.76
CA ARG A 123 -0.04 -5.07 -17.38
C ARG A 123 -0.30 -5.18 -15.87
N LYS A 124 0.69 -4.87 -15.04
CA LYS A 124 0.54 -4.80 -13.58
C LYS A 124 0.07 -3.43 -13.10
N ARG A 125 0.23 -2.39 -13.94
CA ARG A 125 -0.25 -1.03 -13.71
C ARG A 125 -1.77 -0.91 -13.93
N GLY A 126 -2.40 -0.03 -13.16
CA GLY A 126 -3.81 0.35 -13.32
C GLY A 126 -4.80 -0.62 -12.70
N VAL A 127 -4.33 -1.61 -11.94
CA VAL A 127 -5.19 -2.54 -11.18
C VAL A 127 -5.92 -1.76 -10.09
N LYS A 128 -7.25 -1.72 -10.22
CA LYS A 128 -8.12 -0.89 -9.38
C LYS A 128 -9.30 -1.69 -8.84
N LEU A 129 -9.76 -1.32 -7.66
CA LEU A 129 -11.00 -1.81 -7.06
C LEU A 129 -11.93 -0.65 -6.78
N VAL A 130 -13.12 -0.65 -7.40
CA VAL A 130 -14.17 0.30 -7.06
C VAL A 130 -15.00 -0.24 -5.89
N VAL A 131 -14.95 0.47 -4.77
CA VAL A 131 -15.75 0.18 -3.58
C VAL A 131 -17.00 1.04 -3.60
N THR A 132 -18.16 0.41 -3.45
CA THR A 132 -19.47 1.06 -3.33
C THR A 132 -20.11 0.71 -1.98
N PRO A 133 -21.06 1.53 -1.47
CA PRO A 133 -21.77 1.25 -0.23
C PRO A 133 -22.51 -0.07 -0.29
N SER A 134 -22.58 -0.79 0.83
CA SER A 134 -23.39 -2.00 0.95
C SER A 134 -24.87 -1.72 0.60
N ALA A 135 -25.49 -2.64 -0.15
CA ALA A 135 -26.88 -2.49 -0.58
C ALA A 135 -27.83 -2.34 0.61
N GLY A 136 -28.69 -1.31 0.57
CA GLY A 136 -29.65 -1.02 1.64
C GLY A 136 -29.05 -0.33 2.87
N SER A 137 -27.78 0.09 2.81
CA SER A 137 -27.13 0.86 3.87
C SER A 137 -27.15 2.37 3.59
N ASN A 138 -26.15 3.11 4.08
CA ASN A 138 -25.96 4.52 3.86
C ASN A 138 -25.72 4.85 2.37
N PRO A 139 -26.03 6.08 1.90
CA PRO A 139 -25.74 6.49 0.52
C PRO A 139 -24.24 6.80 0.27
N PHE A 140 -23.35 6.44 1.21
CA PHE A 140 -21.93 6.75 1.20
C PHE A 140 -21.11 5.55 1.66
N VAL A 141 -19.87 5.47 1.20
CA VAL A 141 -18.94 4.38 1.54
C VAL A 141 -18.54 4.52 3.00
N THR A 142 -18.73 3.45 3.78
CA THR A 142 -18.29 3.37 5.17
C THR A 142 -16.88 2.79 5.29
N VAL A 143 -16.24 2.94 6.46
CA VAL A 143 -14.97 2.26 6.75
C VAL A 143 -15.11 0.74 6.61
N GLN A 144 -16.25 0.18 7.03
CA GLN A 144 -16.53 -1.25 6.88
C GLN A 144 -16.58 -1.69 5.42
N ASP A 145 -17.31 -0.97 4.57
CA ASP A 145 -17.41 -1.27 3.13
C ASP A 145 -16.01 -1.31 2.51
N TYR A 146 -15.19 -0.32 2.84
CA TYR A 146 -13.83 -0.20 2.33
C TYR A 146 -12.93 -1.32 2.80
N VAL A 147 -12.78 -1.52 4.11
CA VAL A 147 -11.86 -2.52 4.67
C VAL A 147 -12.28 -3.93 4.24
N SER A 148 -13.58 -4.22 4.20
CA SER A 148 -14.09 -5.55 3.82
C SER A 148 -13.88 -5.86 2.34
N ALA A 149 -13.87 -4.85 1.47
CA ALA A 149 -13.62 -5.02 0.04
C ALA A 149 -12.11 -5.02 -0.29
N VAL A 150 -11.37 -4.06 0.27
CA VAL A 150 -9.97 -3.82 -0.04
C VAL A 150 -9.06 -4.89 0.56
N HIS A 151 -9.31 -5.35 1.79
CA HIS A 151 -8.41 -6.31 2.43
C HIS A 151 -8.33 -7.64 1.65
N PRO A 152 -9.44 -8.33 1.30
CA PRO A 152 -9.38 -9.53 0.48
C PRO A 152 -8.80 -9.30 -0.91
N TRP A 153 -9.06 -8.14 -1.52
CA TRP A 153 -8.50 -7.77 -2.82
C TRP A 153 -6.98 -7.61 -2.76
N LEU A 154 -6.44 -6.89 -1.78
CA LEU A 154 -4.99 -6.80 -1.55
C LEU A 154 -4.39 -8.18 -1.29
N MET A 155 -5.08 -9.04 -0.54
CA MET A 155 -4.64 -10.41 -0.30
C MET A 155 -4.61 -11.26 -1.58
N SER A 156 -5.54 -11.05 -2.52
CA SER A 156 -5.49 -11.72 -3.83
C SER A 156 -4.32 -11.26 -4.71
N LEU A 157 -3.82 -10.04 -4.49
CA LEU A 157 -2.68 -9.45 -5.20
C LEU A 157 -1.34 -9.68 -4.48
N ARG A 158 -1.34 -10.40 -3.35
CA ARG A 158 -0.17 -10.52 -2.47
C ARG A 158 1.08 -11.03 -3.17
N GLY A 159 0.95 -11.97 -4.12
CA GLY A 159 2.09 -12.50 -4.88
C GLY A 159 2.79 -11.41 -5.68
N ASP A 160 2.03 -10.77 -6.57
CA ASP A 160 2.49 -9.66 -7.42
C ASP A 160 3.08 -8.51 -6.59
N ILE A 161 2.43 -8.14 -5.48
CA ILE A 161 2.91 -7.08 -4.59
C ILE A 161 4.30 -7.41 -4.02
N LEU A 162 4.52 -8.66 -3.59
CA LEU A 162 5.80 -9.06 -3.01
C LEU A 162 6.89 -9.13 -4.07
N GLU A 163 6.56 -9.51 -5.30
CA GLU A 163 7.49 -9.51 -6.41
C GLU A 163 7.87 -8.09 -6.85
N ALA A 164 6.91 -7.17 -6.89
CA ALA A 164 7.19 -5.74 -7.10
C ALA A 164 8.18 -5.19 -6.05
N LYS A 165 8.07 -5.65 -4.80
CA LYS A 165 8.99 -5.25 -3.71
C LYS A 165 10.40 -5.80 -3.87
N THR A 166 10.60 -6.94 -4.51
CA THR A 166 11.94 -7.50 -4.71
C THR A 166 12.69 -6.80 -5.83
N VAL A 167 12.00 -6.38 -6.89
CA VAL A 167 12.60 -5.71 -8.05
C VAL A 167 13.07 -4.28 -7.73
N ALA A 168 12.39 -3.58 -6.82
CA ALA A 168 12.69 -2.20 -6.47
C ALA A 168 14.01 -1.98 -5.71
N ARG A 169 14.89 -2.99 -5.54
CA ARG A 169 16.11 -2.87 -4.71
C ARG A 169 17.35 -3.56 -5.28
N PRO A 170 18.54 -2.97 -5.07
CA PRO A 170 19.83 -3.63 -5.38
C PRO A 170 20.12 -4.89 -4.56
N GLN A 171 19.41 -5.06 -3.43
CA GLN A 171 19.59 -6.19 -2.55
C GLN A 171 18.21 -6.78 -2.20
N PRO A 172 17.97 -8.06 -2.51
CA PRO A 172 16.69 -8.69 -2.21
C PRO A 172 16.46 -8.73 -0.70
N TYR A 173 15.19 -8.73 -0.30
CA TYR A 173 14.81 -9.01 1.08
C TYR A 173 15.44 -10.31 1.53
N SER A 174 16.03 -10.30 2.73
CA SER A 174 16.56 -11.53 3.32
C SER A 174 15.43 -12.53 3.44
N ALA A 175 15.46 -13.60 2.63
CA ALA A 175 14.51 -14.70 2.71
C ALA A 175 14.52 -15.39 4.09
N LEU A 176 15.56 -15.14 4.91
CA LEU A 176 15.68 -15.63 6.28
C LEU A 176 14.97 -14.74 7.31
N ALA A 177 14.61 -13.51 6.96
CA ALA A 177 13.80 -12.65 7.81
C ALA A 177 12.32 -12.82 7.42
N SER A 178 11.50 -13.25 8.38
CA SER A 178 10.04 -13.14 8.26
C SER A 178 9.67 -11.67 8.18
N THR A 179 9.73 -11.09 6.98
CA THR A 179 9.42 -9.69 6.76
C THR A 179 7.92 -9.52 6.90
N GLU A 180 7.51 -8.85 7.96
CA GLU A 180 6.11 -8.46 8.16
C GLU A 180 5.81 -7.20 7.35
N TRP A 181 4.76 -7.27 6.55
CA TRP A 181 4.33 -6.21 5.65
C TRP A 181 3.06 -5.56 6.18
N MET A 182 3.02 -4.24 6.13
CA MET A 182 1.90 -3.41 6.57
C MET A 182 1.32 -2.66 5.38
N VAL A 183 -0.01 -2.55 5.34
CA VAL A 183 -0.72 -1.72 4.37
C VAL A 183 -0.75 -0.29 4.91
N ASP A 184 -0.21 0.66 4.15
CA ASP A 184 -0.28 2.09 4.45
C ASP A 184 -1.65 2.68 4.06
N LYS A 185 -1.88 3.94 4.42
CA LYS A 185 -3.06 4.74 4.08
C LYS A 185 -3.41 4.65 2.58
N GLY A 186 -4.70 4.77 2.29
CA GLY A 186 -5.24 4.73 0.93
C GLY A 186 -5.73 6.10 0.42
N PRO A 187 -6.44 6.13 -0.72
CA PRO A 187 -6.94 4.96 -1.46
C PRO A 187 -5.93 4.31 -2.42
N GLU A 188 -4.83 5.02 -2.74
CA GLU A 188 -3.64 4.42 -3.36
C GLU A 188 -2.79 3.82 -2.25
N HIS A 189 -2.83 2.50 -2.11
CA HIS A 189 -2.15 1.80 -1.03
C HIS A 189 -0.70 1.51 -1.37
N LYS A 190 0.17 1.76 -0.40
CA LYS A 190 1.56 1.34 -0.41
C LYS A 190 1.77 0.26 0.64
N ILE A 191 2.58 -0.74 0.32
CA ILE A 191 2.95 -1.80 1.24
C ILE A 191 4.33 -1.49 1.81
N GLU A 192 4.48 -1.54 3.13
CA GLU A 192 5.72 -1.16 3.80
C GLU A 192 6.17 -2.21 4.78
N GLU A 193 7.49 -2.28 5.01
CA GLU A 193 8.04 -3.07 6.10
C GLU A 193 7.49 -2.54 7.42
N LYS A 194 7.05 -3.45 8.30
CA LYS A 194 6.46 -3.09 9.60
C LYS A 194 7.29 -2.12 10.41
N GLU A 195 8.62 -2.24 10.40
CA GLU A 195 9.50 -1.32 11.13
C GLU A 195 9.39 0.12 10.58
N SER A 196 9.42 0.29 9.26
CA SER A 196 9.25 1.59 8.63
C SER A 196 7.85 2.15 8.89
N TRP A 197 6.84 1.30 8.79
CA TRP A 197 5.46 1.69 9.10
C TRP A 197 5.30 2.15 10.56
N ILE A 198 5.88 1.44 11.54
CA ILE A 198 5.85 1.84 12.95
C ILE A 198 6.59 3.16 13.16
N ARG A 199 7.73 3.36 12.49
CA ARG A 199 8.48 4.62 12.58
C ARG A 199 7.66 5.82 12.07
N GLU A 200 6.87 5.62 11.03
CA GLU A 200 6.08 6.67 10.38
C GLU A 200 4.72 6.90 11.06
N HIS A 201 4.05 5.82 11.47
CA HIS A 201 2.66 5.83 11.95
C HIS A 201 2.49 5.49 13.44
N GLY A 202 3.48 4.85 14.06
CA GLY A 202 3.42 4.39 15.46
C GLY A 202 3.41 5.49 16.50
N GLY A 203 3.38 6.76 16.08
CA GLY A 203 3.45 7.92 16.97
C GLY A 203 4.81 7.97 17.63
N GLY A 204 5.77 8.65 16.99
CA GLY A 204 7.06 8.96 17.60
C GLY A 204 6.93 9.53 19.02
N PRO A 205 8.04 9.65 19.79
CA PRO A 205 8.01 10.04 21.19
C PRO A 205 7.04 11.21 21.42
N PRO A 206 6.20 11.16 22.48
CA PRO A 206 5.05 12.03 22.60
C PRO A 206 5.43 13.46 22.26
N ARG A 207 4.86 14.03 21.20
CA ARG A 207 4.97 15.47 20.98
C ARG A 207 4.43 16.10 22.24
N THR A 208 5.32 16.75 23.00
CA THR A 208 4.97 17.42 24.24
C THR A 208 3.77 18.31 23.94
N MET A 209 2.60 17.95 24.48
CA MET A 209 1.42 18.77 24.30
C MET A 209 1.78 20.14 24.85
N THR A 210 1.71 21.17 24.01
CA THR A 210 1.91 22.52 24.50
C THR A 210 0.91 22.77 25.62
N ALA A 211 1.32 23.50 26.67
CA ALA A 211 0.46 23.78 27.83
C ALA A 211 -0.91 24.37 27.44
N SER A 212 -0.96 25.05 26.29
CA SER A 212 -2.18 25.56 25.66
C SER A 212 -3.17 24.45 25.27
N THR A 213 -2.71 23.40 24.59
CA THR A 213 -3.58 22.31 24.13
C THR A 213 -4.12 21.48 25.30
N ALA A 214 -3.30 21.26 26.33
CA ALA A 214 -3.71 20.58 27.55
C ALA A 214 -4.77 21.37 28.34
N ALA A 215 -4.64 22.70 28.41
CA ALA A 215 -5.61 23.57 29.06
C ALA A 215 -6.98 23.57 28.34
N ILE A 216 -6.99 23.51 27.01
CA ILE A 216 -8.23 23.46 26.21
C ILE A 216 -8.99 22.14 26.45
N LEU A 217 -8.29 21.00 26.41
CA LEU A 217 -8.90 19.68 26.63
C LEU A 217 -9.46 19.53 28.05
N ASN A 218 -8.77 20.07 29.06
CA ASN A 218 -9.26 20.08 30.43
C ASN A 218 -10.51 20.93 30.61
N ARG A 219 -10.62 22.06 29.89
CA ARG A 219 -11.84 22.89 29.89
C ARG A 219 -13.04 22.16 29.29
N ILE A 220 -12.82 21.44 28.19
CA ILE A 220 -13.85 20.63 27.51
C ILE A 220 -14.33 19.49 28.42
N ARG A 221 -13.41 18.80 29.11
CA ARG A 221 -13.77 17.75 30.08
C ARG A 221 -14.53 18.28 31.28
N ALA A 222 -14.13 19.44 31.82
CA ALA A 222 -14.83 20.08 32.93
C ALA A 222 -16.25 20.55 32.56
N SER A 223 -16.52 20.87 31.29
CA SER A 223 -17.87 21.23 30.83
C SER A 223 -18.80 20.03 30.59
N ARG A 224 -18.25 18.81 30.45
CA ARG A 224 -19.04 17.58 30.24
C ARG A 224 -19.48 16.90 31.53
N ASN A 225 -18.84 17.22 32.66
CA ASN A 225 -19.15 16.64 33.98
C ASN A 225 -20.06 17.57 34.80
N ARG A 226 -20.86 18.40 34.15
CA ARG A 226 -21.77 19.35 34.79
C ARG A 226 -23.20 19.15 34.31
#